data_AF-A0A9E2L1D1-F1
#
_entry.id   AF-A0A9E2L1D1-F1
#
_cell.length_a   1.000
_cell.length_b   1.000
_cell.length_c   1.000
_cell.angle_alpha   90.00
_cell.angle_beta   90.00
_cell.angle_gamma   90.00
#
_symmetry.space_group_name_H-M   'P 1'
#
loop_
_entity.id
_entity.type
_entity.pdbx_description
1 polymer ?
#
loop_
_entity_poly.entity_id
_entity_poly.type
_entity_poly.pdbx_seq_one_letter_code
_entity_poly.pdbx_strand_id
1 'polypeptide(L)'
;MKYVVYFCTAIFSVFLIAGCKTAPKEIPEDLSSQELIHLAQTSYDDGNVKAAMAYYEAIIIRYGDDMSTLVEAEYEIAHLKVKKEQWQEAIPDLQRILSYYENDMTGTLPPAFKKLAQNDWKKIPENELVKAGVIQATE
;
A
#
# COMPACT_ATOMS: atom_id res chain seq x y z
N MET A 1 -29.40 -20.48 -55.74
CA MET A 1 -30.00 -20.39 -54.40
C MET A 1 -28.85 -20.22 -53.41
N LYS A 2 -28.84 -19.09 -52.69
CA LYS A 2 -27.78 -18.67 -51.77
C LYS A 2 -28.20 -19.07 -50.35
N TYR A 3 -27.36 -19.80 -49.62
CA TYR A 3 -27.47 -19.89 -48.16
C TYR A 3 -26.09 -19.65 -47.56
N VAL A 4 -25.88 -18.38 -47.18
CA VAL A 4 -24.76 -17.93 -46.37
C VAL A 4 -25.10 -18.31 -44.93
N VAL A 5 -24.29 -19.18 -44.31
CA VAL A 5 -24.41 -19.52 -42.89
C VAL A 5 -23.50 -18.55 -42.13
N TYR A 6 -24.09 -17.53 -41.52
CA TYR A 6 -23.41 -16.65 -40.58
C TYR A 6 -23.25 -17.37 -39.24
N PHE A 7 -22.00 -17.70 -38.90
CA PHE A 7 -21.65 -18.25 -37.59
C PHE A 7 -21.56 -17.08 -36.59
N CYS A 8 -22.68 -16.74 -35.96
CA CYS A 8 -22.73 -15.81 -34.84
C CYS A 8 -22.11 -16.47 -33.60
N THR A 9 -20.80 -16.30 -33.40
CA THR A 9 -20.17 -16.61 -32.11
C THR A 9 -20.59 -15.56 -31.09
N ALA A 10 -21.42 -16.02 -30.14
CA ALA A 10 -21.90 -15.25 -29.01
C ALA A 10 -20.74 -14.63 -28.22
N ILE A 11 -20.81 -13.32 -28.01
CA ILE A 11 -19.94 -12.57 -27.10
C ILE A 11 -20.31 -12.96 -25.68
N PHE A 12 -19.46 -13.76 -25.04
CA PHE A 12 -19.58 -14.12 -23.63
C PHE A 12 -19.04 -12.94 -22.80
N SER A 13 -19.89 -11.95 -22.53
CA SER A 13 -19.58 -10.86 -21.59
C SER A 13 -19.55 -11.42 -20.17
N VAL A 14 -18.37 -11.86 -19.71
CA VAL A 14 -18.09 -12.14 -18.30
C VAL A 14 -18.09 -10.80 -17.56
N PHE A 15 -19.23 -10.46 -16.95
CA PHE A 15 -19.30 -9.41 -15.94
C PHE A 15 -18.57 -9.92 -14.68
N LEU A 16 -17.35 -9.43 -14.46
CA LEU A 16 -16.67 -9.59 -13.18
C LEU A 16 -17.41 -8.74 -12.14
N ILE A 17 -18.25 -9.39 -11.33
CA ILE A 17 -18.80 -8.83 -10.10
C ILE A 17 -17.65 -8.59 -9.12
N ALA A 18 -17.07 -7.39 -9.17
CA ALA A 18 -16.19 -6.90 -8.13
C ALA A 18 -17.04 -6.65 -6.88
N GLY A 19 -17.03 -7.63 -5.95
CA GLY A 19 -17.64 -7.45 -4.63
C GLY A 19 -17.01 -6.25 -3.94
N CYS A 20 -17.83 -5.26 -3.58
CA CYS A 20 -17.37 -4.09 -2.85
C CYS A 20 -17.00 -4.52 -1.42
N LYS A 21 -15.70 -4.54 -1.10
CA LYS A 21 -15.22 -4.84 0.25
C LYS A 21 -15.26 -3.59 1.13
N THR A 22 -15.64 -3.76 2.39
CA THR A 22 -15.76 -2.69 3.39
C THR A 22 -14.65 -2.78 4.44
N ALA A 23 -14.34 -1.65 5.07
CA ALA A 23 -13.49 -1.61 6.26
C ALA A 23 -14.17 -2.32 7.45
N PRO A 24 -13.42 -2.80 8.45
CA PRO A 24 -14.00 -3.32 9.68
C PRO A 24 -14.83 -2.23 10.37
N LYS A 25 -15.99 -2.60 10.91
CA LYS A 25 -16.87 -1.66 11.60
C LYS A 25 -16.27 -1.22 12.95
N GLU A 26 -15.63 -2.16 13.64
CA GLU A 26 -15.00 -1.99 14.95
C GLU A 26 -13.71 -2.82 14.97
N ILE A 27 -12.65 -2.28 15.58
CA ILE A 27 -11.37 -2.96 15.79
C ILE A 27 -11.22 -3.14 17.31
N PRO A 28 -11.24 -4.37 17.85
CA PRO A 28 -11.11 -4.59 19.30
C PRO A 28 -9.86 -3.89 19.86
N GLU A 29 -10.01 -3.19 21.00
CA GLU A 29 -8.97 -2.34 21.58
C GLU A 29 -7.82 -3.12 22.24
N ASP A 30 -8.04 -4.40 22.55
CA ASP A 30 -7.10 -5.28 23.23
C ASP A 30 -6.16 -6.05 22.28
N LEU A 31 -6.33 -5.88 20.96
CA LEU A 31 -5.44 -6.48 19.96
C LEU A 31 -4.04 -5.89 20.04
N SER A 32 -3.05 -6.76 20.16
CA SER A 32 -1.63 -6.42 20.04
C SER A 32 -1.26 -5.90 18.64
N SER A 33 -0.10 -5.25 18.52
CA SER A 33 0.42 -4.82 17.21
C SER A 33 0.63 -6.00 16.26
N GLN A 34 1.09 -7.15 16.75
CA GLN A 34 1.29 -8.35 15.93
C GLN A 34 -0.04 -8.92 15.40
N GLU A 35 -1.10 -8.92 16.22
CA GLU A 35 -2.43 -9.35 15.78
C GLU A 35 -3.01 -8.39 14.74
N LEU A 36 -2.82 -7.08 14.92
CA LEU A 36 -3.23 -6.09 13.94
C LEU A 36 -2.46 -6.24 12.62
N ILE A 37 -1.14 -6.51 12.66
CA ILE A 37 -0.32 -6.77 11.46
C ILE A 37 -0.86 -8.00 10.73
N HIS A 38 -1.12 -9.09 11.45
CA HIS A 38 -1.65 -10.31 10.88
C HIS A 38 -3.03 -10.09 10.22
N LEU A 39 -3.93 -9.34 10.88
CA LEU A 39 -5.23 -8.97 10.34
C LEU A 39 -5.10 -8.08 9.09
N ALA A 40 -4.15 -7.14 9.09
CA ALA A 40 -3.89 -6.27 7.96
C ALA A 40 -3.42 -7.07 6.74
N GLN A 41 -2.43 -7.94 6.92
CA GLN A 41 -1.88 -8.80 5.87
C GLN A 41 -2.93 -9.77 5.32
N THR A 42 -3.66 -10.47 6.20
CA THR A 42 -4.73 -11.40 5.80
C THR A 42 -5.84 -10.66 5.04
N SER A 43 -6.24 -9.49 5.51
CA SER A 43 -7.22 -8.64 4.80
C SER A 43 -6.73 -8.24 3.42
N TYR A 44 -5.44 -7.92 3.29
CA TYR A 44 -4.84 -7.60 2.01
C TYR A 44 -4.78 -8.81 1.06
N ASP A 45 -4.39 -9.97 1.56
CA ASP A 45 -4.34 -11.24 0.82
C ASP A 45 -5.72 -11.64 0.30
N ASP A 46 -6.77 -11.37 1.08
CA ASP A 46 -8.14 -11.52 0.63
C ASP A 46 -8.52 -10.50 -0.46
N GLY A 47 -7.74 -9.45 -0.68
CA GLY A 47 -8.03 -8.33 -1.56
C GLY A 47 -8.86 -7.21 -0.90
N ASN A 48 -9.07 -7.26 0.42
CA ASN A 48 -9.72 -6.19 1.19
C ASN A 48 -8.72 -5.10 1.60
N VAL A 49 -8.27 -4.31 0.62
CA VAL A 49 -7.27 -3.27 0.89
C VAL A 49 -7.78 -2.21 1.88
N LYS A 50 -9.10 -1.94 1.92
CA LYS A 50 -9.68 -0.99 2.88
C LYS A 50 -9.54 -1.46 4.33
N ALA A 51 -9.78 -2.75 4.58
CA ALA A 51 -9.57 -3.32 5.90
C ALA A 51 -8.09 -3.35 6.27
N ALA A 52 -7.21 -3.72 5.33
CA ALA A 52 -5.77 -3.70 5.56
C ALA A 52 -5.26 -2.32 6.01
N MET A 53 -5.67 -1.25 5.30
CA MET A 53 -5.33 0.13 5.67
C MET A 53 -5.84 0.49 7.07
N ALA A 54 -7.09 0.13 7.40
CA ALA A 54 -7.66 0.43 8.72
C ALA A 54 -6.90 -0.25 9.87
N TYR A 55 -6.41 -1.49 9.67
CA TYR A 55 -5.60 -2.18 10.68
C TYR A 55 -4.20 -1.55 10.82
N TYR A 56 -3.54 -1.16 9.73
CA TYR A 56 -2.26 -0.44 9.81
C TYR A 56 -2.41 0.95 10.46
N GLU A 57 -3.49 1.67 10.16
CA GLU A 57 -3.80 2.95 10.82
C GLU A 57 -4.04 2.76 12.33
N ALA A 58 -4.72 1.68 12.73
CA ALA A 58 -4.90 1.34 14.14
C ALA A 58 -3.56 1.07 14.85
N ILE A 59 -2.59 0.46 14.16
CA ILE A 59 -1.24 0.26 14.71
C ILE A 59 -0.56 1.60 14.96
N ILE A 60 -0.61 2.52 14.00
CA ILE A 60 -0.01 3.86 14.15
C ILE A 60 -0.64 4.60 15.33
N ILE A 61 -1.96 4.53 15.48
CA ILE A 61 -2.69 5.21 16.57
C ILE A 61 -2.37 4.62 17.94
N ARG A 62 -2.29 3.28 18.06
CA ARG A 62 -2.18 2.60 19.36
C ARG A 62 -0.74 2.30 19.79
N TYR A 63 0.17 2.16 18.82
CA TYR A 63 1.54 1.70 19.03
C TYR A 63 2.59 2.61 18.38
N GLY A 64 2.21 3.82 17.95
CA GLY A 64 3.11 4.76 17.26
C GLY A 64 4.30 5.25 18.08
N ASP A 65 4.26 5.10 19.42
CA ASP A 65 5.40 5.43 20.29
C ASP A 65 6.55 4.41 20.18
N ASP A 66 6.27 3.18 19.76
CA ASP A 66 7.30 2.22 19.40
C ASP A 66 7.71 2.43 17.94
N MET A 67 8.85 3.09 17.74
CA MET A 67 9.36 3.42 16.41
C MET A 67 9.54 2.20 15.49
N SER A 68 9.80 1.00 16.04
CA SER A 68 9.92 -0.21 15.22
C SER A 68 8.57 -0.65 14.66
N THR A 69 7.53 -0.60 15.50
CA THR A 69 6.15 -0.89 15.09
C THR A 69 5.60 0.20 14.16
N LEU A 70 5.91 1.48 14.45
CA LEU A 70 5.50 2.61 13.62
C LEU A 70 6.05 2.49 12.19
N VAL A 71 7.36 2.27 12.05
CA VAL A 71 7.99 2.22 10.72
C VAL A 71 7.51 1.03 9.88
N GLU A 72 7.17 -0.09 10.51
CA GLU A 72 6.55 -1.23 9.84
C GLU A 72 5.17 -0.86 9.28
N ALA A 73 4.29 -0.31 10.12
CA ALA A 73 2.92 0.03 9.71
C ALA A 73 2.88 1.15 8.65
N GLU A 74 3.71 2.20 8.81
CA GLU A 74 3.83 3.26 7.80
C GLU A 74 4.39 2.73 6.47
N TYR A 75 5.40 1.85 6.53
CA TYR A 75 5.93 1.21 5.33
C TYR A 75 4.86 0.41 4.59
N GLU A 76 4.09 -0.40 5.29
CA GLU A 76 3.04 -1.21 4.67
C GLU A 76 1.96 -0.34 4.01
N ILE A 77 1.55 0.77 4.63
CA ILE A 77 0.64 1.74 4.00
C ILE A 77 1.26 2.34 2.74
N ALA A 78 2.52 2.78 2.80
CA ALA A 78 3.23 3.33 1.64
C ALA A 78 3.36 2.30 0.52
N HIS A 79 3.67 1.05 0.86
CA HIS A 79 3.78 -0.07 -0.07
C HIS A 79 2.46 -0.34 -0.79
N LEU A 80 1.33 -0.32 -0.06
CA LEU A 80 -0.01 -0.48 -0.64
C LEU A 80 -0.33 0.63 -1.64
N LYS A 81 0.06 1.88 -1.35
CA LYS A 81 -0.10 3.02 -2.27
C LYS A 81 0.76 2.85 -3.53
N VAL A 82 2.01 2.42 -3.38
CA VAL A 82 2.90 2.10 -4.51
C VAL A 82 2.33 0.99 -5.40
N LYS A 83 1.80 -0.09 -4.81
CA LYS A 83 1.18 -1.18 -5.58
C LYS A 83 -0.06 -0.75 -6.36
N LYS A 84 -0.74 0.30 -5.91
CA LYS A 84 -1.89 0.92 -6.61
C LYS A 84 -1.49 2.08 -7.52
N GLU A 85 -0.20 2.34 -7.68
CA GLU A 85 0.32 3.47 -8.46
C GLU A 85 -0.18 4.83 -7.96
N GLN A 86 -0.53 4.93 -6.67
CA GLN A 86 -0.93 6.18 -6.01
C GLN A 86 0.33 6.98 -5.64
N TRP A 87 1.13 7.34 -6.64
CA TRP A 87 2.47 7.90 -6.47
C TRP A 87 2.49 9.17 -5.61
N GLN A 88 1.56 10.08 -5.86
CA GLN A 88 1.49 11.36 -5.13
C GLN A 88 1.21 11.18 -3.63
N GLU A 89 0.53 10.10 -3.25
CA GLU A 89 0.31 9.77 -1.84
C GLU A 89 1.48 8.96 -1.25
N ALA A 90 2.12 8.11 -2.05
CA ALA A 90 3.22 7.25 -1.62
C ALA A 90 4.54 8.02 -1.40
N ILE A 91 4.83 9.02 -2.23
CA ILE A 91 6.07 9.81 -2.16
C ILE A 91 6.31 10.40 -0.77
N PRO A 92 5.39 11.20 -0.18
CA PRO A 92 5.62 11.80 1.13
C PRO A 92 5.72 10.76 2.26
N ASP A 93 5.04 9.61 2.16
CA ASP A 93 5.16 8.53 3.14
C ASP A 93 6.54 7.86 3.06
N LEU A 94 7.01 7.53 1.85
CA LEU A 94 8.33 6.94 1.65
C LEU A 94 9.45 7.89 2.09
N GLN A 95 9.32 9.19 1.84
CA GLN A 95 10.27 10.19 2.34
C GLN A 95 10.30 10.21 3.88
N ARG A 96 9.14 10.16 4.52
CA ARG A 96 9.04 10.11 5.99
C ARG A 96 9.75 8.89 6.55
N ILE A 97 9.45 7.70 6.01
CA ILE A 97 10.09 6.44 6.42
C ILE A 97 11.62 6.52 6.26
N LEU A 98 12.11 6.97 5.10
CA LEU A 98 13.55 7.10 4.86
C LEU A 98 14.21 8.11 5.81
N SER A 99 13.50 9.18 6.16
CA SER A 99 13.98 10.18 7.12
C SER A 99 14.18 9.60 8.53
N TYR A 100 13.39 8.60 8.94
CA TYR A 100 13.62 7.91 10.22
C TYR A 100 14.99 7.23 10.26
N TYR A 101 15.40 6.61 9.16
CA TYR A 101 16.69 5.93 9.07
C TYR A 101 17.89 6.86 8.85
N GLU A 102 17.66 8.10 8.44
CA GLU A 102 18.69 9.13 8.41
C GLU A 102 18.99 9.65 9.83
N ASN A 103 17.98 9.61 10.70
CA ASN A 103 18.06 10.11 12.07
C ASN A 103 18.24 9.00 13.13
N ASP A 104 18.14 7.71 12.76
CA ASP A 104 18.39 6.56 13.64
C ASP A 104 19.89 6.40 13.93
N MET A 105 20.41 7.27 14.80
CA MET A 105 21.81 7.23 15.25
C MET A 105 22.15 5.95 16.03
N THR A 106 21.14 5.28 16.59
CA THR A 106 21.30 4.06 17.40
C THR A 106 21.25 2.77 16.61
N GLY A 107 20.77 2.81 15.36
CA GLY A 107 20.64 1.63 14.49
C GLY A 107 19.63 0.60 15.01
N THR A 108 18.63 1.06 15.76
CA THR A 108 17.64 0.20 16.43
C THR A 108 16.45 -0.14 15.55
N LEU A 109 16.20 0.64 14.50
CA LEU A 109 15.09 0.38 13.59
C LEU A 109 15.35 -0.87 12.75
N PRO A 110 14.34 -1.70 12.47
CA PRO A 110 14.50 -2.86 11.61
C PRO A 110 15.03 -2.44 10.23
N PRO A 111 16.22 -2.88 9.79
CA PRO A 111 16.85 -2.36 8.57
C PRO A 111 16.12 -2.80 7.28
N ALA A 112 15.23 -3.79 7.38
CA ALA A 112 14.44 -4.29 6.27
C ALA A 112 13.57 -3.18 5.65
N PHE A 113 12.87 -2.38 6.46
CA PHE A 113 11.94 -1.39 5.92
C PHE A 113 12.65 -0.22 5.23
N LYS A 114 13.90 0.13 5.61
CA LYS A 114 14.73 1.04 4.82
C LYS A 114 14.93 0.53 3.40
N LYS A 115 15.37 -0.72 3.27
CA LYS A 115 15.65 -1.33 1.96
C LYS A 115 14.39 -1.47 1.13
N LEU A 116 13.27 -1.86 1.76
CA LEU A 116 11.99 -1.99 1.09
C LEU A 116 11.45 -0.63 0.62
N ALA A 117 11.50 0.40 1.45
CA ALA A 117 11.12 1.76 1.07
C ALA A 117 11.97 2.30 -0.09
N GLN A 118 13.29 2.05 -0.08
CA GLN A 118 14.17 2.39 -1.20
C GLN A 118 13.82 1.64 -2.49
N ASN A 119 13.38 0.39 -2.39
CA ASN A 119 12.96 -0.39 -3.55
C ASN A 119 11.64 0.13 -4.12
N ASP A 120 10.70 0.53 -3.26
CA ASP A 120 9.45 1.13 -3.68
C ASP A 120 9.65 2.53 -4.27
N TRP A 121 10.56 3.33 -3.70
CA TRP A 121 10.98 4.62 -4.26
C TRP A 121 11.49 4.51 -5.70
N LYS A 122 12.29 3.48 -6.00
CA LYS A 122 12.83 3.23 -7.35
C LYS A 122 11.77 2.88 -8.39
N LYS A 123 10.56 2.49 -7.97
CA LYS A 123 9.44 2.21 -8.88
C LYS A 123 8.71 3.47 -9.32
N ILE A 124 8.90 4.59 -8.61
CA ILE A 124 8.17 5.83 -8.86
C ILE A 124 8.65 6.43 -10.19
N PRO A 125 7.75 6.67 -11.15
CA PRO A 125 8.11 7.32 -12.41
C PRO A 125 8.66 8.73 -12.19
N GLU A 126 9.66 9.13 -13.00
CA GLU A 126 10.31 10.44 -12.88
C GLU A 126 9.32 11.62 -12.98
N ASN A 127 8.33 11.52 -13.88
CA ASN A 127 7.30 12.54 -14.03
C ASN A 127 6.43 12.70 -12.77
N GLU A 128 6.26 11.64 -11.97
CA GLU A 128 5.55 11.71 -10.69
C GLU A 128 6.40 12.38 -9.61
N LEU A 129 7.72 12.16 -9.64
CA LEU A 129 8.68 12.88 -8.79
C LEU A 129 8.75 14.39 -9.12
N VAL A 130 8.69 14.74 -10.41
CA VAL A 130 8.59 16.14 -10.86
C VAL A 130 7.28 16.77 -10.39
N LYS A 131 6.14 16.09 -10.58
CA LYS A 131 4.82 16.58 -10.11
C LYS A 131 4.79 16.81 -8.60
N ALA A 132 5.44 15.93 -7.83
CA ALA A 132 5.55 16.04 -6.39
C ALA A 132 6.59 17.10 -5.94
N GLY A 133 7.30 17.74 -6.87
CA GLY A 133 8.31 18.77 -6.57
C GLY A 133 9.59 18.21 -5.95
N VAL A 134 9.84 16.90 -6.05
CA VAL A 134 11.03 16.25 -5.50
C VAL A 134 12.27 16.52 -6.36
N ILE A 135 12.08 16.58 -7.68
CA ILE A 135 13.13 16.87 -8.66
C ILE A 135 12.61 17.86 -9.70
N GLN A 136 13.53 18.51 -10.43
CA GLN A 136 13.19 19.37 -11.56
C GLN A 136 13.04 18.53 -12.83
N ALA A 137 12.20 18.99 -13.78
CA ALA A 137 12.11 18.37 -15.09
C ALA A 137 13.47 18.48 -15.80
N THR A 138 13.92 17.38 -16.39
CA THR A 138 15.07 17.38 -17.29
C THR A 138 14.63 17.96 -18.63
N GLU A 139 15.35 18.97 -19.12
CA GLU A 139 15.09 19.69 -20.39
C GLU A 139 15.38 18.85 -21.64
#